data_AF-A0A9D5DU71-F1
#
_entry.id   AF-A0A9D5DU71-F1
#
_cell.length_a   1.000
_cell.length_b   1.000
_cell.length_c   1.000
_cell.angle_alpha   90.00
_cell.angle_beta   90.00
_cell.angle_gamma   90.00
#
_symmetry.space_group_name_H-M   'P 1'
#
loop_
_entity.id
_entity.type
_entity.pdbx_description
1 polymer ?
#
loop_
_entity_poly.entity_id
_entity_poly.type
_entity_poly.pdbx_seq_one_letter_code
_entity_poly.pdbx_strand_id
1 'polypeptide(L)'
;MEQRRQGINKKLEEAARWWAGDRHASAARLQHGTAVLDGLIADSAQEDVIEAVRARIEQADTPDEDTADAFEVFSENWDSVLFFLRVGTQWNAIGGMERVHWLGLNYAGVETRMPKSKKKRKKLWDDLQIMEATALEVLNRQKD
;
A
#
# COMPACT_ATOMS: atom_id res chain seq x y z
N MET A 1 11.35 17.10 7.20
CA MET A 1 11.25 16.48 5.85
C MET A 1 11.29 14.96 5.93
N GLU A 2 12.13 14.37 6.80
CA GLU A 2 12.25 12.93 7.08
C GLU A 2 10.89 12.22 7.31
N GLN A 3 10.09 12.71 8.26
CA GLN A 3 8.81 12.09 8.65
C GLN A 3 7.80 12.04 7.50
N ARG A 4 7.79 13.06 6.63
CA ARG A 4 6.91 13.09 5.44
C ARG A 4 7.31 12.01 4.44
N ARG A 5 8.60 11.81 4.19
CA ARG A 5 9.08 10.75 3.27
C ARG A 5 8.81 9.35 3.84
N GLN A 6 8.93 9.17 5.16
CA GLN A 6 8.57 7.91 5.81
C GLN A 6 7.08 7.58 5.63
N GLY A 7 6.18 8.55 5.82
CA GLY A 7 4.74 8.34 5.58
C GLY A 7 4.41 7.99 4.12
N ILE A 8 5.06 8.66 3.18
CA ILE A 8 4.94 8.39 1.74
C ILE A 8 5.34 6.95 1.42
N ASN A 9 6.46 6.48 1.96
CA ASN A 9 6.97 5.13 1.71
C ASN A 9 6.05 4.06 2.31
N LYS A 10 5.55 4.26 3.54
CA LYS A 10 4.58 3.34 4.16
C LYS A 10 3.35 3.12 3.29
N LYS A 11 2.82 4.19 2.69
CA LYS A 11 1.69 4.08 1.75
C LYS A 11 2.02 3.36 0.44
N LEU A 12 3.26 3.45 -0.04
CA LEU A 12 3.72 2.65 -1.18
C LEU A 12 3.82 1.16 -0.84
N GLU A 13 4.30 0.83 0.36
CA GLU A 13 4.34 -0.55 0.85
C GLU A 13 2.92 -1.12 1.00
N GLU A 14 2.00 -0.40 1.63
CA GLU A 14 0.59 -0.81 1.75
C GLU A 14 -0.06 -1.04 0.38
N ALA A 15 0.20 -0.13 -0.57
CA ALA A 15 -0.21 -0.30 -1.97
C ALA A 15 0.34 -1.59 -2.57
N ALA A 16 1.63 -1.84 -2.44
CA ALA A 16 2.26 -3.04 -2.97
C ALA A 16 1.68 -4.33 -2.37
N ARG A 17 1.43 -4.37 -1.05
CA ARG A 17 0.77 -5.50 -0.37
C ARG A 17 -0.63 -5.72 -0.93
N TRP A 18 -1.41 -4.64 -1.06
CA TRP A 18 -2.74 -4.69 -1.63
C TRP A 18 -2.71 -5.37 -3.00
N TRP A 19 -1.93 -4.86 -3.97
CA TRP A 19 -1.90 -5.44 -5.32
C TRP A 19 -1.26 -6.83 -5.41
N ALA A 20 -0.41 -7.21 -4.45
CA ALA A 20 0.13 -8.57 -4.34
C ALA A 20 -0.86 -9.60 -3.77
N GLY A 21 -2.07 -9.18 -3.37
CA GLY A 21 -3.13 -10.07 -2.89
C GLY A 21 -3.41 -9.99 -1.39
N ASP A 22 -2.59 -9.27 -0.62
CA ASP A 22 -2.84 -9.02 0.80
C ASP A 22 -3.82 -7.84 0.94
N ARG A 23 -5.11 -8.14 0.72
CA ARG A 23 -6.21 -7.17 0.78
C ARG A 23 -6.54 -6.72 2.21
N HIS A 24 -5.93 -7.30 3.24
CA HIS A 24 -6.08 -6.84 4.62
C HIS A 24 -5.20 -5.62 4.95
N ALA A 25 -4.21 -5.30 4.12
CA ALA A 25 -3.25 -4.22 4.38
C ALA A 25 -3.84 -2.79 4.22
N SER A 26 -4.99 -2.63 3.55
CA SER A 26 -5.68 -1.33 3.39
C SER A 26 -6.39 -0.85 4.67
N ALA A 27 -6.63 -1.75 5.62
CA ALA A 27 -7.25 -1.43 6.90
C ALA A 27 -6.40 -0.48 7.77
N ALA A 28 -5.14 -0.21 7.40
CA ALA A 28 -4.27 0.74 8.11
C ALA A 28 -4.76 2.21 8.07
N ARG A 29 -5.85 2.54 7.35
CA ARG A 29 -6.61 3.81 7.53
C ARG A 29 -7.00 4.04 9.00
N LEU A 30 -7.09 2.96 9.77
CA LEU A 30 -7.47 2.92 11.18
C LEU A 30 -6.53 3.62 12.18
N GLN A 31 -5.24 3.80 11.89
CA GLN A 31 -4.31 4.27 12.94
C GLN A 31 -4.58 5.70 13.44
N HIS A 32 -5.19 6.58 12.63
CA HIS A 32 -5.51 7.94 13.07
C HIS A 32 -6.84 8.03 13.82
N GLY A 33 -7.86 7.24 13.44
CA GLY A 33 -9.14 7.20 14.14
C GLY A 33 -8.99 6.63 15.55
N THR A 34 -8.24 5.53 15.67
CA THR A 34 -7.97 4.89 16.98
C THR A 34 -7.12 5.77 17.88
N ALA A 35 -6.11 6.47 17.36
CA ALA A 35 -5.27 7.36 18.17
C ALA A 35 -6.04 8.56 18.76
N VAL A 36 -7.03 9.10 18.02
CA VAL A 36 -7.92 10.15 18.54
C VAL A 36 -8.85 9.60 19.63
N LEU A 37 -9.38 8.39 19.45
CA LEU A 37 -10.19 7.71 20.45
C LEU A 37 -9.38 7.43 21.74
N ASP A 38 -8.16 6.93 21.60
CA ASP A 38 -7.25 6.67 22.73
C ASP A 38 -6.92 7.95 23.50
N GLY A 39 -6.70 9.07 22.81
CA GLY A 39 -6.49 10.38 23.44
C GLY A 39 -7.72 10.86 24.22
N LEU A 40 -8.93 10.69 23.66
CA LEU A 40 -10.17 11.07 24.34
C LEU A 40 -10.45 10.23 25.58
N ILE A 41 -10.14 8.93 25.54
CA ILE A 41 -10.24 8.05 26.70
C ILE A 41 -9.22 8.45 27.76
N ALA A 42 -7.98 8.73 27.37
CA ALA A 42 -6.92 9.16 28.29
C ALA A 42 -7.26 10.49 29.00
N ASP A 43 -7.87 11.43 28.27
CA ASP A 43 -8.32 12.72 28.80
C ASP A 43 -9.66 12.65 29.56
N SER A 44 -10.25 11.44 29.71
CA SER A 44 -11.54 11.23 30.38
C SER A 44 -12.65 12.12 29.80
N ALA A 45 -12.70 12.23 28.47
CA ALA A 45 -13.78 12.90 27.77
C ALA A 45 -15.15 12.29 28.15
N GLN A 46 -16.23 13.04 27.96
CA GLN A 46 -17.57 12.52 28.26
C GLN A 46 -17.90 11.30 27.39
N GLU A 47 -18.63 10.35 27.98
CA GLU A 47 -18.96 9.06 27.35
C GLU A 47 -19.73 9.22 26.02
N ASP A 48 -20.59 10.23 25.91
CA ASP A 48 -21.33 10.56 24.70
C ASP A 48 -20.40 11.03 23.55
N VAL A 49 -19.30 11.70 23.89
CA VAL A 49 -18.28 12.12 22.92
C VAL A 49 -17.45 10.94 22.44
N ILE A 50 -17.03 10.06 23.36
CA ILE A 50 -16.27 8.84 23.05
C ILE A 50 -17.10 7.95 22.12
N GLU A 51 -18.37 7.76 22.43
CA GLU A 51 -19.27 6.92 21.64
C GLU A 51 -19.58 7.52 20.27
N ALA A 52 -19.77 8.84 20.19
CA ALA A 52 -19.95 9.52 18.91
C ALA A 52 -18.72 9.40 18.00
N VAL A 53 -17.50 9.38 18.56
CA VAL A 53 -16.27 9.19 17.80
C VAL A 53 -16.11 7.73 17.39
N ARG A 54 -16.38 6.77 18.28
CA ARG A 54 -16.39 5.33 17.98
C ARG A 54 -17.34 5.01 16.81
N ALA A 55 -18.59 5.47 16.89
CA ALA A 55 -19.59 5.24 15.84
C ALA A 55 -19.19 5.84 14.49
N ARG A 56 -18.49 6.98 14.50
CA ARG A 56 -17.95 7.59 13.27
C ARG A 56 -16.80 6.79 12.66
N ILE A 57 -15.93 6.21 13.49
CA ILE A 57 -14.85 5.33 13.03
C ILE A 57 -15.47 4.09 12.39
N GLU A 58 -16.41 3.43 13.07
CA GLU A 58 -17.11 2.24 12.55
C GLU A 58 -17.86 2.51 11.23
N GLN A 59 -18.55 3.64 11.12
CA GLN A 59 -19.20 4.05 9.87
C GLN A 59 -18.19 4.32 8.74
N ALA A 60 -17.02 4.90 9.06
CA ALA A 60 -15.97 5.13 8.07
C ALA A 60 -15.24 3.84 7.66
N ASP A 61 -15.24 2.81 8.53
CA ASP A 61 -14.64 1.51 8.27
C ASP A 61 -15.57 0.54 7.55
N THR A 62 -16.87 0.82 7.52
CA THR A 62 -17.82 0.01 6.76
C THR A 62 -17.60 0.30 5.27
N PRO A 63 -17.01 -0.63 4.49
CA PRO A 63 -16.84 -0.41 3.06
C PRO A 63 -18.22 -0.46 2.42
N ASP A 64 -18.57 0.54 1.61
CA ASP A 64 -19.71 0.39 0.69
C ASP A 64 -19.37 -0.69 -0.34
N GLU A 65 -20.37 -1.38 -0.90
CA GLU A 65 -20.20 -2.47 -1.88
C GLU A 65 -19.28 -2.04 -3.04
N ASP A 66 -19.38 -0.77 -3.46
CA ASP A 66 -18.56 -0.18 -4.53
C ASP A 66 -17.09 0.07 -4.14
N THR A 67 -16.77 0.11 -2.85
CA THR A 67 -15.42 0.44 -2.33
C THR A 67 -14.73 -0.70 -1.61
N ALA A 68 -15.41 -1.84 -1.43
CA ALA A 68 -14.85 -3.04 -0.81
C ALA A 68 -13.55 -3.50 -1.51
N ASP A 69 -13.43 -3.28 -2.83
CA ASP A 69 -12.25 -3.61 -3.64
C ASP A 69 -11.38 -2.39 -4.01
N ALA A 70 -11.55 -1.25 -3.33
CA ALA A 70 -10.80 -0.03 -3.59
C ALA A 70 -9.64 0.18 -2.61
N PHE A 71 -8.47 0.55 -3.15
CA PHE A 71 -7.32 0.99 -2.35
C PHE A 71 -7.09 2.50 -2.51
N GLU A 72 -7.04 3.23 -1.40
CA GLU A 72 -6.73 4.67 -1.44
C GLU A 72 -5.24 4.92 -1.63
N VAL A 73 -4.91 5.66 -2.69
CA VAL A 73 -3.55 6.07 -3.00
C VAL A 73 -3.41 7.57 -2.81
N PHE A 74 -2.41 7.99 -2.04
CA PHE A 74 -2.09 9.41 -1.90
C PHE A 74 -1.60 10.00 -3.22
N SER A 75 -1.98 11.25 -3.50
CA SER A 75 -1.66 11.93 -4.77
C SER A 75 -0.17 11.90 -5.13
N GLU A 76 0.73 11.98 -4.14
CA GLU A 76 2.19 11.95 -4.33
C GLU A 76 2.73 10.57 -4.77
N ASN A 77 1.96 9.51 -4.51
CA ASN A 77 2.27 8.12 -4.84
C ASN A 77 1.58 7.64 -6.12
N TRP A 78 0.62 8.40 -6.64
CA TRP A 78 -0.20 7.97 -7.77
C TRP A 78 0.63 7.58 -9.00
N ASP A 79 1.58 8.42 -9.39
CA ASP A 79 2.51 8.14 -10.48
C ASP A 79 3.32 6.84 -10.26
N SER A 80 3.72 6.57 -9.02
CA SER A 80 4.54 5.39 -8.66
C SER A 80 3.70 4.11 -8.71
N VAL A 81 2.48 4.15 -8.17
CA VAL A 81 1.52 3.05 -8.23
C VAL A 81 1.15 2.72 -9.69
N LEU A 82 0.79 3.73 -10.48
CA LEU A 82 0.47 3.52 -11.90
C LEU A 82 1.66 2.92 -12.66
N PHE A 83 2.89 3.36 -12.34
CA PHE A 83 4.08 2.80 -12.96
C PHE A 83 4.30 1.33 -12.55
N PHE A 84 4.14 1.00 -11.26
CA PHE A 84 4.22 -0.37 -10.76
C PHE A 84 3.22 -1.30 -11.47
N LEU A 85 1.95 -0.88 -11.59
CA LEU A 85 0.92 -1.62 -12.32
C LEU A 85 1.28 -1.78 -13.80
N ARG A 86 1.81 -0.72 -14.42
CA ARG A 86 2.23 -0.75 -15.83
C ARG A 86 3.36 -1.74 -16.10
N VAL A 87 4.24 -2.00 -15.14
CA VAL A 87 5.33 -2.98 -15.27
C VAL A 87 4.97 -4.36 -14.73
N GLY A 88 3.71 -4.58 -14.31
CA GLY A 88 3.26 -5.86 -13.75
C GLY A 88 3.38 -7.06 -14.69
N THR A 89 3.59 -6.86 -15.99
CA THR A 89 3.89 -7.96 -16.92
C THR A 89 5.36 -8.36 -16.94
N GLN A 90 6.22 -7.72 -16.14
CA GLN A 90 7.68 -7.89 -16.20
C GLN A 90 8.22 -8.73 -15.04
N TRP A 91 7.34 -9.35 -14.25
CA TRP A 91 7.77 -10.24 -13.17
C TRP A 91 8.39 -11.53 -13.72
N ASN A 92 9.54 -11.88 -13.16
CA ASN A 92 10.17 -13.18 -13.33
C ASN A 92 9.70 -14.10 -12.21
N ALA A 93 9.38 -15.33 -12.58
CA ALA A 93 9.04 -16.39 -11.65
C ALA A 93 9.61 -17.72 -12.12
N ILE A 94 9.83 -18.63 -11.17
CA ILE A 94 10.09 -20.03 -11.44
C ILE A 94 8.91 -20.85 -10.94
N GLY A 95 8.41 -21.76 -11.77
CA GLY A 95 7.36 -22.70 -11.39
C GLY A 95 7.98 -24.04 -10.96
N GLY A 96 7.58 -24.53 -9.79
CA GLY A 96 7.82 -25.91 -9.35
C GLY A 96 6.53 -26.73 -9.37
N MET A 97 6.61 -28.00 -8.96
CA MET A 97 5.45 -28.91 -8.90
C MET A 97 4.35 -28.43 -7.93
N GLU A 98 4.70 -27.72 -6.86
CA GLU A 98 3.77 -27.34 -5.80
C GLU A 98 3.51 -25.84 -5.69
N ARG A 99 4.35 -24.99 -6.29
CA ARG A 99 4.26 -23.53 -6.13
C ARG A 99 4.99 -22.75 -7.21
N VAL A 100 4.52 -21.53 -7.42
CA VAL A 100 5.28 -20.46 -8.10
C VAL A 100 6.17 -19.77 -7.06
N HIS A 101 7.41 -19.46 -7.44
CA HIS A 101 8.30 -18.59 -6.66
C HIS A 101 8.68 -17.37 -7.50
N TRP A 102 8.29 -16.20 -7.03
CA TRP A 102 8.53 -14.92 -7.68
C TRP A 102 9.94 -14.44 -7.34
N LEU A 103 10.74 -14.13 -8.38
CA LEU A 103 12.13 -13.71 -8.23
C LEU A 103 12.28 -12.18 -8.18
N GLY A 104 11.36 -11.45 -8.80
CA GLY A 104 11.42 -9.99 -8.94
C GLY A 104 11.07 -9.53 -10.36
N LEU A 105 11.11 -8.23 -10.59
CA LEU A 105 10.92 -7.58 -11.87
C LEU A 105 12.17 -7.72 -12.75
N ASN A 106 11.94 -7.95 -14.03
CA ASN A 106 12.96 -7.80 -15.06
C ASN A 106 13.28 -6.32 -15.26
N TYR A 107 14.33 -5.84 -14.59
CA TYR A 107 14.74 -4.44 -14.63
C TYR A 107 15.11 -3.93 -16.02
N ALA A 108 15.62 -4.79 -16.91
CA ALA A 108 15.86 -4.40 -18.30
C ALA A 108 14.52 -4.09 -19.01
N GLY A 109 13.49 -4.89 -18.77
CA GLY A 109 12.13 -4.64 -19.27
C GLY A 109 11.50 -3.38 -18.66
N VAL A 110 11.66 -3.18 -17.35
CA VAL A 110 11.20 -1.98 -16.62
C VAL A 110 11.83 -0.71 -17.20
N GLU A 111 13.14 -0.74 -17.49
CA GLU A 111 13.87 0.41 -18.00
C GLU A 111 13.30 0.93 -19.33
N THR A 112 12.80 0.05 -20.19
CA THR A 112 12.15 0.44 -21.46
C THR A 112 10.87 1.28 -21.26
N ARG A 113 10.23 1.17 -20.09
CA ARG A 113 8.99 1.87 -19.74
C ARG A 113 9.23 3.14 -18.92
N MET A 114 10.47 3.39 -18.49
CA MET A 114 10.81 4.56 -17.67
C MET A 114 10.63 5.88 -18.44
N PRO A 115 10.18 6.96 -17.79
CA PRO A 115 10.08 8.27 -18.42
C PRO A 115 11.47 8.84 -18.75
N LYS A 116 11.54 9.66 -19.80
CA LYS A 116 12.78 10.34 -20.20
C LYS A 116 13.25 11.40 -19.20
N SER A 117 12.35 11.94 -18.39
CA SER A 117 12.69 12.93 -17.36
C SER A 117 13.54 12.31 -16.26
N LYS A 118 14.78 12.77 -16.10
CA LYS A 118 15.73 12.25 -15.09
C LYS A 118 15.17 12.32 -13.67
N LYS A 119 14.51 13.43 -13.30
CA LYS A 119 13.92 13.62 -11.97
C LYS A 119 12.79 12.63 -11.71
N LYS A 120 11.86 12.48 -12.67
CA LYS A 120 10.75 11.53 -12.56
C LYS A 120 11.25 10.09 -12.54
N ARG A 121 12.23 9.77 -13.40
CA ARG A 121 12.88 8.46 -13.46
C ARG A 121 13.50 8.06 -12.13
N LYS A 122 14.28 8.95 -11.49
CA LYS A 122 14.88 8.63 -10.18
C LYS A 122 13.82 8.32 -9.13
N LYS A 123 12.80 9.18 -8.99
CA LYS A 123 11.71 8.95 -8.03
C LYS A 123 11.00 7.62 -8.29
N LEU A 124 10.59 7.37 -9.53
CA LEU A 124 9.88 6.13 -9.89
C LEU A 124 10.74 4.90 -9.70
N TRP A 125 12.05 4.99 -9.94
CA TRP A 125 12.98 3.90 -9.68
C TRP A 125 13.01 3.57 -8.19
N ASP A 126 13.29 4.56 -7.33
CA ASP A 126 13.38 4.37 -5.89
C ASP A 126 12.06 3.83 -5.30
N ASP A 127 10.92 4.39 -5.73
CA ASP A 127 9.61 3.96 -5.27
C ASP A 127 9.24 2.54 -5.78
N LEU A 128 9.63 2.18 -7.00
CA LEU A 128 9.38 0.84 -7.56
C LEU A 128 10.12 -0.24 -6.75
N GLN A 129 11.37 0.02 -6.34
CA GLN A 129 12.15 -0.94 -5.54
C GLN A 129 11.48 -1.22 -4.18
N ILE A 130 10.91 -0.20 -3.55
CA ILE A 130 10.15 -0.35 -2.30
C ILE A 130 8.93 -1.24 -2.56
N MET A 131 8.15 -0.92 -3.59
CA MET A 131 6.94 -1.68 -3.92
C MET A 131 7.25 -3.13 -4.30
N GLU A 132 8.29 -3.38 -5.10
CA GLU A 132 8.72 -4.73 -5.48
C GLU A 132 9.10 -5.56 -4.26
N ALA A 133 9.95 -5.02 -3.37
CA ALA A 133 10.40 -5.74 -2.18
C ALA A 133 9.19 -6.15 -1.31
N THR A 134 8.26 -5.23 -1.09
CA THR A 134 7.05 -5.51 -0.32
C THR A 134 6.12 -6.50 -1.02
N ALA A 135 5.94 -6.38 -2.35
CA ALA A 135 5.12 -7.32 -3.10
C ALA A 135 5.70 -8.75 -3.07
N LEU A 136 7.03 -8.88 -3.20
CA LEU A 136 7.71 -10.18 -3.11
C LEU A 136 7.46 -10.90 -1.79
N GLU A 137 7.45 -10.18 -0.67
CA GLU A 137 7.14 -10.76 0.64
C GLU A 137 5.76 -11.39 0.70
N VAL A 138 4.77 -10.75 0.07
CA VAL A 138 3.39 -11.24 0.02
C VAL A 138 3.26 -12.39 -0.98
N LEU A 139 3.72 -12.17 -2.21
CA LEU A 139 3.61 -13.14 -3.31
C LEU A 139 4.27 -14.48 -2.98
N ASN A 140 5.39 -14.47 -2.24
CA ASN A 140 6.10 -15.71 -1.88
C ASN A 140 5.65 -16.32 -0.55
N ARG A 141 4.81 -15.62 0.23
CA ARG A 141 4.24 -16.11 1.49
C ARG A 141 2.90 -16.81 1.29
N GLN A 142 2.11 -16.38 0.31
CA GLN A 142 0.85 -17.05 -0.01
C GLN A 142 1.14 -18.52 -0.37
N LYS A 143 0.48 -19.42 0.36
CA LYS A 143 0.34 -20.82 -0.04
C LYS A 143 -0.92 -20.86 -0.90
N ASP A 144 -0.81 -21.42 -2.10
CA ASP A 144 -1.95 -21.69 -2.98
C ASP A 144 -3.05 -22.49 -2.26
#